data_AF-B0TDT9-F1
#
_entry.id   AF-B0TDT9-F1
#
_cell.length_a   1.000
_cell.length_b   1.000
_cell.length_c   1.000
_cell.angle_alpha   90.00
_cell.angle_beta   90.00
_cell.angle_gamma   90.00
#
_symmetry.space_group_name_H-M   'P 1'
#
loop_
_entity.id
_entity.type
_entity.pdbx_description
1 polymer ?
#
loop_
_entity_poly.entity_id
_entity_poly.type
_entity_poly.pdbx_seq_one_letter_code
_entity_poly.pdbx_strand_id
1 'polypeptide(L)'
;MNDANRGDAIRNKAEDFIQRVKSLTPGERALLKRNAGCRLSESRGALPLFYRLCPRSIPEWEEDIWFLIACLCCLDRSEKEAEERSFARSLLDFLGKDGFEADGANGWQRKVTKLLDASQEELFYRLPQVVKRLVDNRVPIDWAGLLTDLRIWHWKSRIVQKRWAREFFGSKSNGTGEEQENDGGDN
;
A
#
# COMPACT_ATOMS: atom_id res chain seq x y z
N MET A 1 14.67 -1.71 24.93
CA MET A 1 14.78 -1.82 23.45
C MET A 1 13.60 -1.05 22.88
N ASN A 2 13.82 0.14 22.31
CA ASN A 2 12.74 1.10 21.99
C ASN A 2 11.91 0.66 20.77
N ASP A 3 10.61 0.96 20.76
CA ASP A 3 9.67 0.64 19.68
C ASP A 3 10.10 1.19 18.31
N ALA A 4 10.82 2.32 18.28
CA ALA A 4 11.40 2.89 17.06
C ALA A 4 12.39 1.93 16.39
N ASN A 5 13.29 1.32 17.17
CA ASN A 5 14.29 0.38 16.65
C ASN A 5 13.65 -0.91 16.10
N ARG A 6 12.46 -1.28 16.62
CA ARG A 6 11.69 -2.42 16.12
C ARG A 6 10.99 -2.09 14.80
N GLY A 7 10.48 -0.87 14.65
CA GLY A 7 9.90 -0.37 13.40
C GLY A 7 10.92 -0.35 12.27
N ASP A 8 12.10 0.21 12.54
CA ASP A 8 13.20 0.31 11.57
C ASP A 8 13.71 -1.07 11.14
N ALA A 9 13.83 -2.01 12.08
CA ALA A 9 14.24 -3.38 11.76
C ALA A 9 13.26 -4.12 10.85
N ILE A 10 11.95 -3.85 10.98
CA ILE A 10 10.92 -4.41 10.09
C ILE A 10 11.02 -3.78 8.71
N ARG A 11 11.16 -2.45 8.64
CA ARG A 11 11.26 -1.70 7.39
C ARG A 11 12.46 -2.17 6.58
N ASN A 12 13.62 -2.31 7.21
CA ASN A 12 14.83 -2.82 6.55
C ASN A 12 14.63 -4.22 5.97
N LYS A 13 13.97 -5.13 6.70
CA LYS A 13 13.65 -6.47 6.20
C LYS A 13 12.69 -6.42 5.01
N ALA A 14 11.72 -5.51 5.03
CA ALA A 14 10.80 -5.30 3.93
C ALA A 14 11.55 -4.81 2.69
N GLU A 15 12.45 -3.83 2.85
CA GLU A 15 13.28 -3.31 1.75
C GLU A 15 14.18 -4.37 1.13
N ASP A 16 14.92 -5.13 1.95
CA ASP A 16 15.76 -6.24 1.49
C ASP A 16 14.95 -7.31 0.71
N PHE A 17 13.72 -7.55 1.15
CA PHE A 17 12.81 -8.46 0.45
C PHE A 17 12.33 -7.89 -0.88
N ILE A 18 11.90 -6.63 -0.91
CA ILE A 18 11.48 -5.97 -2.15
C ILE A 18 12.63 -5.90 -3.15
N GLN A 19 13.86 -5.63 -2.72
CA GLN A 19 15.02 -5.63 -3.60
C GLN A 19 15.29 -7.01 -4.21
N ARG A 20 15.15 -8.09 -3.43
CA ARG A 20 15.23 -9.47 -3.95
C ARG A 20 14.10 -9.82 -4.92
N VAL A 21 12.89 -9.29 -4.71
CA VAL A 21 11.77 -9.45 -5.65
C VAL A 21 12.02 -8.66 -6.94
N LYS A 22 12.57 -7.44 -6.85
CA LYS A 22 12.89 -6.61 -8.02
C LYS A 22 13.98 -7.24 -8.89
N SER A 23 14.94 -7.97 -8.32
CA SER A 23 16.03 -8.64 -9.04
C SER A 23 15.67 -9.99 -9.68
N LEU A 24 14.40 -10.41 -9.59
CA LEU A 24 13.92 -11.65 -10.21
C LEU A 24 14.02 -11.65 -11.74
N THR A 25 14.27 -12.84 -12.29
CA THR A 25 14.25 -13.05 -13.74
C THR A 25 12.84 -12.82 -14.31
N PRO A 26 12.69 -12.54 -15.63
CA PRO A 26 11.37 -12.38 -16.24
C PRO A 26 10.43 -13.57 -16.04
N GLY A 27 10.96 -14.80 -16.05
CA GLY A 27 10.18 -16.02 -15.82
C GLY A 27 9.66 -16.13 -14.38
N GLU A 28 10.50 -15.83 -13.40
CA GLU A 28 10.11 -15.82 -11.97
C GLU A 28 9.11 -14.70 -11.67
N ARG A 29 9.31 -13.51 -12.26
CA ARG A 29 8.33 -12.42 -12.18
C ARG A 29 7.00 -12.84 -12.79
N ALA A 30 7.00 -13.52 -13.95
CA ALA A 30 5.79 -14.02 -14.58
C ALA A 30 5.07 -15.06 -13.70
N LEU A 31 5.81 -15.93 -13.02
CA LEU A 31 5.26 -16.89 -12.06
C LEU A 31 4.55 -16.17 -10.90
N LEU A 32 5.18 -15.18 -10.27
CA LEU A 32 4.55 -14.44 -9.17
C LEU A 32 3.35 -13.59 -9.63
N LYS A 33 3.43 -12.94 -10.80
CA LYS A 33 2.29 -12.19 -11.39
C LYS A 33 1.04 -13.05 -11.54
N ARG A 34 1.19 -14.33 -11.91
CA ARG A 34 0.06 -15.27 -12.07
C ARG A 34 -0.63 -15.63 -10.76
N ASN A 35 0.03 -15.41 -9.63
CA ASN A 35 -0.50 -15.66 -8.29
C ASN A 35 -0.95 -14.36 -7.59
N ALA A 36 -1.04 -13.23 -8.31
CA ALA A 36 -1.49 -11.96 -7.73
C ALA A 36 -2.93 -12.06 -7.22
N GLY A 37 -3.09 -11.89 -5.90
CA GLY A 37 -4.38 -12.01 -5.20
C GLY A 37 -4.68 -13.40 -4.65
N CYS A 38 -3.78 -14.37 -4.84
CA CYS A 38 -3.85 -15.68 -4.19
C CYS A 38 -3.12 -15.65 -2.84
N ARG A 39 -3.55 -16.51 -1.93
CA ARG A 39 -2.76 -16.86 -0.74
C ARG A 39 -1.57 -17.73 -1.12
N LEU A 40 -0.58 -17.83 -0.24
CA LEU A 40 0.57 -18.69 -0.45
C LEU A 40 0.14 -20.17 -0.54
N SER A 41 -0.83 -20.56 0.29
CA SER A 41 -1.44 -21.92 0.31
C SER A 41 -2.18 -22.28 -0.97
N GLU A 42 -2.65 -21.28 -1.72
CA GLU A 42 -3.37 -21.44 -3.00
C GLU A 42 -2.43 -21.34 -4.22
N SER A 43 -1.14 -21.05 -3.97
CA SER A 43 -0.21 -20.70 -5.02
C SER A 43 0.17 -21.91 -5.89
N ARG A 44 0.35 -21.66 -7.19
CA ARG A 44 0.73 -22.69 -8.17
C ARG A 44 2.21 -22.59 -8.49
N GLY A 45 3.01 -23.47 -7.88
CA GLY A 45 4.45 -23.58 -8.14
C GLY A 45 5.31 -22.43 -7.59
N ALA A 46 4.73 -21.49 -6.83
CA ALA A 46 5.44 -20.33 -6.31
C ALA A 46 6.09 -20.55 -4.94
N LEU A 47 5.74 -21.61 -4.21
CA LEU A 47 6.28 -21.93 -2.88
C LEU A 47 7.83 -21.92 -2.82
N PRO A 48 8.57 -22.65 -3.69
CA PRO A 48 10.03 -22.67 -3.60
C PRO A 48 10.65 -21.31 -3.87
N LEU A 49 10.07 -20.55 -4.82
CA LEU A 49 10.52 -19.21 -5.16
C LEU A 49 10.27 -18.26 -3.98
N PHE A 50 9.10 -18.32 -3.35
CA PHE A 50 8.78 -17.48 -2.21
C PHE A 50 9.73 -17.74 -1.04
N TYR A 51 9.96 -18.99 -0.62
CA TYR A 51 10.86 -19.29 0.49
C TYR A 51 12.34 -18.99 0.19
N ARG A 52 12.75 -18.92 -1.08
CA ARG A 52 14.07 -18.42 -1.48
C ARG A 52 14.22 -16.92 -1.25
N LEU A 53 13.13 -16.16 -1.43
CA LEU A 53 13.11 -14.70 -1.31
C LEU A 53 12.80 -14.24 0.11
N CYS A 54 11.92 -14.96 0.80
CA CYS A 54 11.38 -14.57 2.09
C CYS A 54 12.45 -14.54 3.18
N PRO A 55 12.47 -13.55 4.11
CA PRO A 55 13.31 -13.63 5.29
C PRO A 55 12.93 -14.85 6.15
N ARG A 56 13.93 -15.62 6.61
CA ARG A 56 13.71 -16.82 7.43
C ARG A 56 13.07 -16.57 8.80
N SER A 57 13.01 -15.31 9.23
CA SER A 57 12.54 -14.90 10.55
C SER A 57 11.06 -14.51 10.59
N ILE A 58 10.32 -14.60 9.48
CA ILE A 58 8.91 -14.20 9.48
C ILE A 58 8.04 -15.33 10.03
N PRO A 59 7.03 -15.03 10.87
CA PRO A 59 6.06 -16.02 11.29
C PRO A 59 5.16 -16.47 10.13
N GLU A 60 4.70 -17.72 10.18
CA GLU A 60 3.81 -18.31 9.17
C GLU A 60 2.54 -17.47 8.90
N TRP A 61 1.95 -16.90 9.95
CA TRP A 61 0.75 -16.05 9.84
C TRP A 61 0.97 -14.73 9.09
N GLU A 62 2.24 -14.32 8.88
CA GLU A 62 2.56 -13.17 8.03
C GLU A 62 2.84 -13.56 6.57
N GLU A 63 3.19 -14.83 6.28
CA GLU A 63 3.69 -15.27 4.97
C GLU A 63 2.75 -14.89 3.83
N ASP A 64 1.44 -15.02 4.04
CA ASP A 64 0.40 -14.66 3.09
C ASP A 64 0.48 -13.17 2.66
N ILE A 65 0.79 -12.25 3.58
CA ILE A 65 0.94 -10.81 3.28
C ILE A 65 2.24 -10.54 2.53
N TRP A 66 3.34 -11.17 2.93
CA TRP A 66 4.62 -11.05 2.24
C TRP A 66 4.52 -11.60 0.80
N PHE A 67 3.83 -12.72 0.63
CA PHE A 67 3.57 -13.33 -0.67
C PHE A 67 2.68 -12.45 -1.55
N LEU A 68 1.60 -11.89 -0.98
CA LEU A 68 0.74 -10.93 -1.67
C LEU A 68 1.54 -9.76 -2.23
N ILE A 69 2.40 -9.15 -1.39
CA ILE A 69 3.23 -8.02 -1.82
C ILE A 69 4.25 -8.43 -2.89
N ALA A 70 4.89 -9.61 -2.79
CA ALA A 70 5.80 -10.07 -3.83
C ALA A 70 5.12 -10.20 -5.20
N CYS A 71 3.90 -10.75 -5.21
CA CYS A 71 3.10 -10.90 -6.42
C CYS A 71 2.69 -9.55 -7.01
N LEU A 72 2.25 -8.62 -6.17
CA LEU A 72 1.83 -7.28 -6.58
C LEU A 72 3.02 -6.42 -7.05
N CYS A 73 4.16 -6.49 -6.36
CA CYS A 73 5.38 -5.79 -6.74
C CYS A 73 5.88 -6.25 -8.12
N CYS A 74 5.68 -7.52 -8.47
CA CYS A 74 6.03 -7.99 -9.81
C CYS A 74 5.20 -7.32 -10.91
N LEU A 75 3.97 -6.86 -10.62
CA LEU A 75 3.13 -6.13 -11.58
C LEU A 75 3.68 -4.74 -11.91
N ASP A 76 4.47 -4.14 -11.02
CA ASP A 76 4.96 -2.77 -11.12
C ASP A 76 5.58 -2.45 -12.49
N ARG A 77 5.20 -1.29 -13.01
CA ARG A 77 5.61 -0.72 -14.30
C ARG A 77 6.11 0.72 -14.15
N SER A 78 6.24 1.21 -12.93
CA SER A 78 6.80 2.53 -12.67
C SER A 78 8.26 2.58 -13.09
N GLU A 79 8.65 3.69 -13.71
CA GLU A 79 10.04 3.91 -14.17
C GLU A 79 10.90 4.50 -13.04
N LYS A 80 10.26 5.14 -12.07
CA LYS A 80 10.90 5.79 -10.94
C LYS A 80 10.65 4.98 -9.68
N GLU A 81 11.64 4.95 -8.81
CA GLU A 81 11.43 4.46 -7.45
C GLU A 81 10.50 5.41 -6.70
N ALA A 82 9.61 4.83 -5.90
CA ALA A 82 8.77 5.62 -5.01
C ALA A 82 9.62 6.19 -3.88
N GLU A 83 9.40 7.46 -3.56
CA GLU A 83 9.84 8.03 -2.28
C GLU A 83 9.11 7.32 -1.13
N GLU A 84 9.70 7.34 0.06
CA GLU A 84 9.06 6.82 1.26
C GLU A 84 7.76 7.57 1.55
N ARG A 85 6.63 6.89 1.30
CA ARG A 85 5.29 7.46 1.43
C ARG A 85 4.27 6.34 1.64
N SER A 86 3.12 6.69 2.20
CA SER A 86 2.03 5.73 2.33
C SER A 86 1.40 5.39 0.98
N PHE A 87 0.74 4.23 0.93
CA PHE A 87 -0.09 3.86 -0.22
C PHE A 87 -1.24 4.86 -0.45
N ALA A 88 -1.80 5.42 0.63
CA ALA A 88 -2.83 6.45 0.55
C ALA A 88 -2.34 7.73 -0.17
N ARG A 89 -1.07 8.11 0.01
CA ARG A 89 -0.50 9.25 -0.72
C ARG A 89 -0.34 8.94 -2.21
N SER A 90 0.09 7.73 -2.54
CA SER A 90 0.16 7.29 -3.95
C SER A 90 -1.23 7.29 -4.62
N LEU A 91 -2.28 6.94 -3.87
CA LEU A 91 -3.66 7.04 -4.34
C LEU A 91 -4.12 8.49 -4.55
N LEU A 92 -3.71 9.42 -3.68
CA LEU A 92 -4.00 10.84 -3.87
C LEU A 92 -3.31 11.41 -5.11
N ASP A 93 -2.02 11.12 -5.28
CA ASP A 93 -1.26 11.59 -6.43
C ASP A 93 -1.86 11.05 -7.75
N PHE A 94 -2.37 9.80 -7.73
CA PHE A 94 -3.10 9.20 -8.85
C PHE A 94 -4.40 9.95 -9.19
N LEU A 95 -5.16 10.38 -8.18
CA LEU A 95 -6.42 11.12 -8.41
C LEU A 95 -6.16 12.57 -8.81
N GLY A 96 -5.03 13.15 -8.41
CA GLY A 96 -4.74 14.57 -8.62
C GLY A 96 -5.68 15.47 -7.78
N LYS A 97 -5.50 16.79 -7.93
CA LYS A 97 -6.31 17.79 -7.21
C LYS A 97 -7.78 17.79 -7.67
N ASP A 98 -8.02 17.59 -8.98
CA ASP A 98 -9.35 17.67 -9.59
C ASP A 98 -10.12 16.33 -9.52
N GLY A 99 -9.42 15.22 -9.24
CA GLY A 99 -10.04 13.90 -9.17
C GLY A 99 -10.87 13.65 -7.91
N PHE A 100 -11.06 14.65 -7.05
CA PHE A 100 -12.06 14.64 -5.98
C PHE A 100 -13.39 15.31 -6.37
N GLU A 101 -13.41 16.09 -7.46
CA GLU A 101 -14.59 16.84 -7.93
C GLU A 101 -15.22 16.26 -9.20
N ALA A 102 -14.48 15.47 -9.99
CA ALA A 102 -15.03 14.76 -11.15
C ALA A 102 -15.98 13.61 -10.73
N ASP A 103 -16.99 13.27 -11.55
CA ASP A 103 -17.93 12.16 -11.29
C ASP A 103 -17.24 10.80 -11.03
N GLY A 104 -16.02 10.60 -11.55
CA GLY A 104 -15.17 9.44 -11.29
C GLY A 104 -14.55 9.37 -9.88
N ALA A 105 -14.42 10.51 -9.19
CA ALA A 105 -13.94 10.65 -7.82
C ALA A 105 -14.74 9.80 -6.85
N ASN A 106 -16.06 9.83 -7.01
CA ASN A 106 -17.02 9.11 -6.18
C ASN A 106 -16.83 7.59 -6.28
N GLY A 107 -16.38 7.09 -7.44
CA GLY A 107 -16.02 5.69 -7.64
C GLY A 107 -14.77 5.30 -6.84
N TRP A 108 -13.74 6.13 -6.85
CA TRP A 108 -12.48 5.87 -6.16
C TRP A 108 -12.57 6.05 -4.65
N GLN A 109 -13.26 7.08 -4.18
CA GLN A 109 -13.55 7.24 -2.75
C GLN A 109 -14.25 6.00 -2.21
N ARG A 110 -15.30 5.50 -2.89
CA ARG A 110 -15.98 4.25 -2.50
C ARG A 110 -15.05 3.04 -2.50
N LYS A 111 -14.14 2.92 -3.47
CA LYS A 111 -13.14 1.83 -3.50
C LYS A 111 -12.17 1.92 -2.33
N VAL A 112 -11.69 3.12 -2.01
CA VAL A 112 -10.78 3.35 -0.88
C VAL A 112 -11.50 3.12 0.45
N THR A 113 -12.73 3.60 0.63
CA THR A 113 -13.54 3.29 1.82
C THR A 113 -13.71 1.78 1.99
N LYS A 114 -14.08 1.07 0.92
CA LYS A 114 -14.18 -0.40 0.93
C LYS A 114 -12.84 -1.10 1.23
N LEU A 115 -11.72 -0.52 0.82
CA LEU A 115 -10.40 -1.04 1.14
C LEU A 115 -10.08 -0.82 2.61
N LEU A 116 -10.37 0.36 3.16
CA LEU A 116 -10.13 0.70 4.57
C LEU A 116 -10.97 -0.14 5.54
N ASP A 117 -12.18 -0.54 5.13
CA ASP A 117 -13.04 -1.42 5.93
C ASP A 117 -12.78 -2.92 5.68
N ALA A 118 -11.86 -3.25 4.79
CA ALA A 118 -11.54 -4.63 4.46
C ALA A 118 -10.92 -5.38 5.64
N SER A 119 -11.34 -6.61 5.86
CA SER A 119 -10.60 -7.57 6.68
C SER A 119 -9.28 -7.98 6.01
N GLN A 120 -8.41 -8.67 6.74
CA GLN A 120 -7.14 -9.16 6.17
C GLN A 120 -7.39 -10.14 5.01
N GLU A 121 -8.43 -10.96 5.10
CA GLU A 121 -8.87 -11.90 4.08
C GLU A 121 -9.35 -11.18 2.82
N GLU A 122 -10.10 -10.08 2.99
CA GLU A 122 -10.62 -9.31 1.88
C GLU A 122 -9.53 -8.53 1.13
N LEU A 123 -8.38 -8.26 1.74
CA LEU A 123 -7.24 -7.61 1.09
C LEU A 123 -6.76 -8.39 -0.14
N PHE A 124 -6.79 -9.72 -0.11
CA PHE A 124 -6.36 -10.58 -1.22
C PHE A 124 -7.18 -10.35 -2.49
N TYR A 125 -8.42 -9.86 -2.37
CA TYR A 125 -9.26 -9.53 -3.50
C TYR A 125 -9.32 -8.01 -3.80
N ARG A 126 -9.37 -7.18 -2.76
CA ARG A 126 -9.59 -5.72 -2.91
C ARG A 126 -8.32 -4.97 -3.27
N LEU A 127 -7.19 -5.30 -2.62
CA LEU A 127 -5.93 -4.59 -2.84
C LEU A 127 -5.40 -4.77 -4.27
N PRO A 128 -5.38 -5.98 -4.87
CA PRO A 128 -4.90 -6.14 -6.25
C PRO A 128 -5.67 -5.29 -7.27
N GLN A 129 -6.97 -5.06 -7.07
CA GLN A 129 -7.77 -4.24 -7.98
C GLN A 129 -7.33 -2.78 -7.97
N VAL A 130 -7.04 -2.25 -6.78
CA VAL A 130 -6.57 -0.88 -6.59
C VAL A 130 -5.14 -0.75 -7.12
N VAL A 131 -4.25 -1.65 -6.71
CA VAL A 131 -2.84 -1.67 -7.13
C VAL A 131 -2.71 -1.80 -8.64
N LYS A 132 -3.46 -2.70 -9.28
CA LYS A 132 -3.43 -2.86 -10.74
C LYS A 132 -3.73 -1.56 -11.46
N ARG A 133 -4.68 -0.76 -10.95
CA ARG A 133 -4.95 0.55 -11.55
C ARG A 133 -3.77 1.50 -11.42
N LEU A 134 -3.15 1.59 -10.24
CA LEU A 134 -1.99 2.47 -10.03
C LEU A 134 -0.83 2.06 -10.94
N VAL A 135 -0.55 0.77 -11.01
CA VAL A 135 0.46 0.17 -11.89
C VAL A 135 0.18 0.43 -13.36
N ASP A 136 -1.06 0.28 -13.81
CA ASP A 136 -1.45 0.55 -15.21
C ASP A 136 -1.25 2.04 -15.57
N ASN A 137 -1.33 2.94 -14.59
CA ASN A 137 -1.05 4.37 -14.73
C ASN A 137 0.40 4.74 -14.34
N ARG A 138 1.28 3.76 -14.16
CA ARG A 138 2.70 3.93 -13.80
C ARG A 138 2.95 4.77 -12.54
N VAL A 139 2.01 4.75 -11.60
CA VAL A 139 2.15 5.44 -10.31
C VAL A 139 3.16 4.66 -9.45
N PRO A 140 4.26 5.28 -8.99
CA PRO A 140 5.20 4.63 -8.10
C PRO A 140 4.55 4.24 -6.77
N ILE A 141 4.86 3.05 -6.25
CA ILE A 141 4.36 2.56 -4.97
C ILE A 141 5.55 2.22 -4.05
N ASP A 142 5.53 2.74 -2.82
CA ASP A 142 6.45 2.29 -1.77
C ASP A 142 6.02 0.90 -1.27
N TRP A 143 6.55 -0.14 -1.93
CA TRP A 143 6.21 -1.53 -1.63
C TRP A 143 6.63 -1.99 -0.24
N ALA A 144 7.75 -1.47 0.28
CA ALA A 144 8.22 -1.79 1.62
C ALA A 144 7.32 -1.13 2.68
N GLY A 145 6.87 0.09 2.42
CA GLY A 145 5.89 0.80 3.26
C GLY A 145 4.55 0.10 3.25
N LEU A 146 4.06 -0.27 2.06
CA LEU A 146 2.82 -1.02 1.92
C LEU A 146 2.89 -2.38 2.63
N LEU A 147 4.00 -3.12 2.53
CA LEU A 147 4.19 -4.36 3.29
C LEU A 147 4.12 -4.13 4.80
N THR A 148 4.82 -3.10 5.29
CA THR A 148 4.85 -2.76 6.72
C THR A 148 3.44 -2.43 7.23
N ASP A 149 2.64 -1.74 6.43
CA ASP A 149 1.25 -1.39 6.72
C ASP A 149 0.34 -2.61 6.79
N LEU A 150 0.41 -3.50 5.80
CA LEU A 150 -0.50 -4.63 5.73
C LEU A 150 -0.26 -5.67 6.82
N ARG A 151 0.98 -5.79 7.32
CA ARG A 151 1.32 -6.72 8.42
C ARG A 151 0.53 -6.43 9.69
N ILE A 152 0.22 -5.17 9.96
CA ILE A 152 -0.53 -4.73 11.15
C ILE A 152 -1.96 -4.33 10.82
N TRP A 153 -2.44 -4.66 9.61
CA TRP A 153 -3.79 -4.30 9.16
C TRP A 153 -4.89 -4.88 10.04
N HIS A 154 -4.71 -6.10 10.54
CA HIS A 154 -5.67 -6.80 11.38
C HIS A 154 -5.74 -6.28 12.83
N TRP A 155 -4.89 -5.32 13.22
CA TRP A 155 -4.87 -4.82 14.60
C TRP A 155 -6.16 -4.08 14.95
N LYS A 156 -6.72 -4.40 16.13
CA LYS A 156 -7.97 -3.80 16.63
C LYS A 156 -7.95 -2.27 16.72
N SER A 157 -6.75 -1.68 16.87
CA SER A 157 -6.58 -0.22 16.92
C SER A 157 -6.93 0.50 15.60
N ARG A 158 -6.95 -0.26 14.49
CA ARG A 158 -7.11 0.24 13.11
C ARG A 158 -6.13 1.37 12.77
N ILE A 159 -4.89 1.28 13.25
CA ILE A 159 -3.91 2.37 13.16
C ILE A 159 -3.57 2.74 11.70
N VAL A 160 -3.37 1.73 10.85
CA VAL A 160 -3.04 1.92 9.43
C VAL A 160 -4.23 2.50 8.68
N GLN A 161 -5.43 1.94 8.89
CA GLN A 161 -6.66 2.43 8.27
C GLN A 161 -6.93 3.89 8.65
N LYS A 162 -6.76 4.25 9.93
CA LYS A 162 -6.89 5.64 10.39
C LYS A 162 -5.85 6.55 9.75
N ARG A 163 -4.59 6.11 9.65
CA ARG A 163 -3.52 6.88 9.00
C ARG A 163 -3.82 7.11 7.52
N TRP A 164 -4.13 6.05 6.78
CA TRP A 164 -4.49 6.12 5.37
C TRP A 164 -5.74 6.98 5.15
N ALA A 165 -6.75 6.88 6.01
CA ALA A 165 -7.95 7.70 5.94
C ALA A 165 -7.66 9.18 6.16
N ARG A 166 -6.81 9.53 7.14
CA ARG A 166 -6.40 10.93 7.37
C ARG A 166 -5.62 11.50 6.20
N GLU A 167 -4.69 10.73 5.65
CA GLU A 167 -3.91 11.18 4.50
C GLU A 167 -4.82 11.37 3.28
N PHE A 168 -5.66 10.37 2.97
CA PHE A 168 -6.50 10.37 1.77
C PHE A 168 -7.71 11.32 1.86
N PHE A 169 -8.41 11.40 2.99
CA PHE A 169 -9.61 12.25 3.14
C PHE A 169 -9.34 13.57 3.87
N GLY A 170 -8.33 13.62 4.73
CA GLY A 170 -7.99 14.82 5.53
C GLY A 170 -7.34 15.94 4.71
N SER A 171 -6.85 15.65 3.49
CA SER A 171 -6.38 16.71 2.58
C SER A 171 -7.47 17.70 2.17
N LYS A 172 -8.77 17.41 2.41
CA LYS A 172 -9.90 18.33 2.17
C LYS A 172 -10.12 19.38 3.26
N SER A 173 -9.67 19.17 4.50
CA SER A 173 -10.06 20.03 5.63
C SER A 173 -9.20 21.27 5.84
N ASN A 174 -8.06 21.40 5.16
CA ASN A 174 -7.16 22.54 5.33
C ASN A 174 -7.44 23.72 4.36
N GLY A 175 -8.59 23.73 3.68
CA GLY A 175 -8.97 24.76 2.70
C GLY A 175 -10.16 25.65 3.08
N THR A 176 -10.68 25.54 4.31
CA THR A 176 -11.93 26.24 4.72
C THR A 176 -11.85 26.81 6.14
N GLY A 177 -10.70 27.39 6.50
CA GLY A 177 -10.47 27.98 7.82
C GLY A 177 -9.54 29.19 7.79
N GLU A 178 -9.74 30.09 6.84
CA GLU A 178 -9.26 31.48 6.93
C GLU A 178 -10.50 32.39 6.79
N GLU A 179 -11.37 32.37 7.80
CA GLU A 179 -12.24 33.51 8.05
C GLU A 179 -11.34 34.63 8.58
N GLN A 180 -11.14 35.62 7.73
CA GLN A 180 -10.61 36.92 8.07
C GLN A 180 -11.51 37.55 9.14
N GLU A 181 -11.14 37.39 10.41
CA GLU A 181 -11.55 38.33 11.44
C GLU A 181 -10.63 39.56 11.31
N ASN A 182 -10.97 40.39 10.33
CA ASN A 182 -10.36 41.70 10.15
C ASN A 182 -11.44 42.69 9.73
N ASP A 183 -12.27 43.12 10.69
CA ASP A 183 -13.02 44.38 10.67
C ASP A 183 -13.49 44.67 12.13
N GLY A 184 -13.13 45.74 12.82
CA GLY A 184 -12.47 46.97 12.40
C GLY A 184 -11.83 47.67 13.60
N GLY A 185 -10.92 48.58 13.27
CA GLY A 185 -10.09 49.31 14.20
C GLY A 185 -10.80 50.41 14.99
N ASP A 186 -10.07 50.78 16.04
CA ASP A 186 -10.08 51.98 16.85
C ASP A 186 -10.34 53.28 16.04
N ASN A 187 -11.33 54.09 16.48
CA ASN A 187 -11.22 55.53 16.77
C ASN A 187 -12.59 56.14 17.16
#